data_AF-A0A7J4QC95-F1
#
_entry.id   AF-A0A7J4QC95-F1
#
_cell.length_a   1.000
_cell.length_b   1.000
_cell.length_c   1.000
_cell.angle_alpha   90.00
_cell.angle_beta   90.00
_cell.angle_gamma   90.00
#
_symmetry.space_group_name_H-M   'P 1'
#
loop_
_entity.id
_entity.type
_entity.pdbx_description
1 polymer ?
#
loop_
_entity_poly.entity_id
_entity_poly.type
_entity_poly.pdbx_seq_one_letter_code
_entity_poly.pdbx_strand_id
1 'polypeptide(L)'
;MPKTGLVTLLCVSAVLGPGSAAAQEAEEEPNAITAPFESMIEYYEANEISQVSFNGHREITLSTEAERVMKTGIEQALIDSGYLPEGHIADSCFDEDTIEAVKQLQEDNGLREDGVVGHTTIPLLNEITGMDIDAGHYSFSLDSACELNDEDHMLISEIEEALNFHHYSNLAVDGELDDATVEAIRLYKRRNIIGSDSIDCAFVDHLSTGSRARIRKLNEALAALESLSRHGPGTESNIYVNLPEQQVRFYYHNNLEFQMDIIIGQRGRWRTDIQEGTMREARINPWWNVPASIISEQRRVLRREPALRQVTEQRINGRWELIGDNPVIGDDFRQRPGELNPFGRIYYNFGGPEGELLHGTAKHYLFRETTRLFSHGCMRLHDEAEFFYRLQDLGLIDDSLYLSEMVETTGSDGLYLKQDVPLIEPIHVNVIYVRAWVDSGENGIFMAMPKDVYGYGKSKVRRYLGFS
;
A
#
# COMPACT_ATOMS: atom_id res chain seq x y z
N MET A 1 15.57 8.11 55.18
CA MET A 1 14.99 6.76 55.34
C MET A 1 13.52 6.92 55.75
N PRO A 2 12.55 6.08 55.34
CA PRO A 2 12.59 4.82 54.56
C PRO A 2 12.07 5.02 53.10
N LYS A 3 12.56 4.27 52.10
CA LYS A 3 12.20 2.92 51.59
C LYS A 3 10.87 2.83 50.84
N THR A 4 11.04 2.62 49.54
CA THR A 4 10.14 2.26 48.45
C THR A 4 9.37 0.97 48.68
N GLY A 5 8.10 0.94 48.23
CA GLY A 5 7.26 -0.24 48.16
C GLY A 5 6.89 -0.55 46.71
N LEU A 6 7.38 -1.70 46.24
CA LEU A 6 7.03 -2.40 45.02
C LEU A 6 5.66 -3.07 45.23
N VAL A 7 4.73 -2.99 44.28
CA VAL A 7 3.53 -3.84 44.27
C VAL A 7 3.53 -4.68 43.00
N THR A 8 3.76 -5.97 43.24
CA THR A 8 3.72 -7.11 42.33
C THR A 8 2.25 -7.42 41.96
N LEU A 9 1.96 -7.58 40.67
CA LEU A 9 0.73 -8.22 40.19
C LEU A 9 0.77 -9.69 40.60
N LEU A 10 -0.19 -10.10 41.43
CA LEU A 10 -0.40 -11.48 41.85
C LEU A 10 -1.61 -12.05 41.10
N CYS A 11 -1.36 -13.11 40.34
CA CYS A 11 -2.39 -14.04 39.86
C CYS A 11 -3.21 -14.56 41.04
N VAL A 12 -4.53 -14.53 40.91
CA VAL A 12 -5.44 -15.31 41.77
C VAL A 12 -6.31 -16.16 40.88
N SER A 13 -5.94 -17.43 40.76
CA SER A 13 -6.86 -18.50 40.40
C SER A 13 -7.79 -18.77 41.58
N ALA A 14 -9.09 -18.65 41.40
CA ALA A 14 -10.08 -19.13 42.35
C ALA A 14 -10.98 -20.18 41.68
N VAL A 15 -10.98 -21.36 42.29
CA VAL A 15 -11.77 -22.56 41.96
C VAL A 15 -13.25 -22.29 42.20
N LEU A 16 -14.12 -22.58 41.22
CA LEU A 16 -15.57 -22.65 41.41
C LEU A 16 -16.09 -24.03 41.00
N GLY A 17 -16.85 -24.65 41.90
CA GLY A 17 -17.54 -25.94 41.71
C GLY A 17 -18.78 -25.83 40.81
N PRO A 18 -19.45 -26.96 40.49
CA PRO A 18 -20.43 -27.00 39.41
C PRO A 18 -21.79 -26.47 39.91
N GLY A 19 -22.33 -25.44 39.26
CA GLY A 19 -23.65 -24.95 39.61
C GLY A 19 -24.12 -23.71 38.86
N SER A 20 -25.10 -23.94 37.98
CA SER A 20 -25.99 -22.99 37.29
C SER A 20 -25.40 -22.18 36.13
N ALA A 21 -25.92 -22.51 34.95
CA ALA A 21 -25.81 -21.74 33.73
C ALA A 21 -26.45 -20.35 33.93
N ALA A 22 -25.61 -19.33 33.99
CA ALA A 22 -25.95 -17.99 33.55
C ALA A 22 -25.12 -17.74 32.29
N ALA A 23 -25.80 -17.51 31.17
CA ALA A 23 -25.14 -17.02 29.97
C ALA A 23 -24.55 -15.65 30.30
N GLN A 24 -23.25 -15.60 30.56
CA GLN A 24 -22.48 -14.37 30.36
C GLN A 24 -22.54 -14.13 28.86
N GLU A 25 -23.15 -13.01 28.46
CA GLU A 25 -22.84 -12.38 27.18
C GLU A 25 -21.32 -12.21 27.18
N ALA A 26 -20.64 -13.01 26.35
CA ALA A 26 -19.24 -12.80 26.09
C ALA A 26 -19.15 -11.41 25.45
N GLU A 27 -18.49 -10.46 26.11
CA GLU A 27 -18.02 -9.26 25.43
C GLU A 27 -17.17 -9.77 24.26
N GLU A 28 -17.67 -9.62 23.03
CA GLU A 28 -16.90 -9.96 21.84
C GLU A 28 -15.62 -9.11 21.88
N GLU A 29 -14.46 -9.75 21.99
CA GLU A 29 -13.20 -9.03 21.90
C GLU A 29 -13.15 -8.28 20.56
N PRO A 30 -12.67 -7.02 20.56
CA PRO A 30 -12.64 -6.21 19.36
C PRO A 30 -11.87 -6.93 18.26
N ASN A 31 -12.48 -7.07 17.08
CA ASN A 31 -11.88 -7.74 15.95
C ASN A 31 -10.58 -7.01 15.55
N ALA A 32 -9.43 -7.66 15.72
CA ALA A 32 -8.12 -7.05 15.49
C ALA A 32 -7.92 -6.54 14.05
N ILE A 33 -8.71 -7.03 13.09
CA ILE A 33 -8.70 -6.59 11.69
C ILE A 33 -9.41 -5.23 11.54
N THR A 34 -10.54 -5.02 12.23
CA THR A 34 -11.42 -3.85 12.02
C THR A 34 -11.22 -2.75 13.05
N ALA A 35 -10.88 -3.10 14.30
CA ALA A 35 -10.71 -2.14 15.39
C ALA A 35 -9.74 -0.97 15.09
N PRO A 36 -8.60 -1.18 14.39
CA PRO A 36 -7.73 -0.07 14.01
C PRO A 36 -8.41 0.93 13.05
N PHE A 37 -9.31 0.46 12.17
CA PHE A 37 -10.04 1.33 11.24
C PHE A 37 -11.06 2.18 11.97
N GLU A 38 -11.85 1.58 12.86
CA GLU A 38 -12.83 2.28 13.70
C GLU A 38 -12.15 3.39 14.51
N SER A 39 -11.03 3.07 15.16
CA SER A 39 -10.24 4.03 15.94
C SER A 39 -9.75 5.21 15.09
N MET A 40 -9.30 4.97 13.86
CA MET A 40 -8.88 6.04 12.95
C MET A 40 -10.04 6.88 12.43
N ILE A 41 -11.23 6.27 12.22
CA ILE A 41 -12.43 7.00 11.83
C ILE A 41 -12.81 7.98 12.95
N GLU A 42 -12.93 7.49 14.18
CA GLU A 42 -13.25 8.31 15.35
C GLU A 42 -12.23 9.45 15.53
N TYR A 43 -10.94 9.17 15.33
CA TYR A 43 -9.90 10.20 15.37
C TYR A 43 -10.15 11.31 14.36
N TYR A 44 -10.39 10.97 13.08
CA TYR A 44 -10.61 11.98 12.05
C TYR A 44 -11.93 12.74 12.23
N GLU A 45 -12.98 12.07 12.72
CA GLU A 45 -14.27 12.70 13.04
C GLU A 45 -14.14 13.71 14.19
N ALA A 46 -13.39 13.36 15.24
CA ALA A 46 -13.14 14.25 16.37
C ALA A 46 -12.27 15.47 16.00
N ASN A 47 -11.47 15.36 14.94
CA ASN A 47 -10.48 16.37 14.54
C ASN A 47 -10.78 17.00 13.16
N GLU A 48 -12.03 16.94 12.65
CA GLU A 48 -12.39 17.47 11.32
C GLU A 48 -12.02 18.95 11.12
N ILE A 49 -11.96 19.74 12.21
CA ILE A 49 -11.66 21.18 12.21
C ILE A 49 -10.15 21.47 12.17
N SER A 50 -9.28 20.50 12.48
CA SER A 50 -7.83 20.70 12.66
C SER A 50 -6.99 20.40 11.40
N GLN A 51 -7.57 20.49 10.20
CA GLN A 51 -6.84 20.18 8.96
C GLN A 51 -5.62 21.10 8.78
N VAL A 52 -4.44 20.50 8.58
CA VAL A 52 -3.21 21.24 8.31
C VAL A 52 -3.30 21.90 6.93
N SER A 53 -3.19 23.22 6.94
CA SER A 53 -3.30 24.07 5.76
C SER A 53 -1.90 24.46 5.29
N PHE A 54 -1.53 24.05 4.09
CA PHE A 54 -0.26 24.48 3.50
C PHE A 54 -0.39 25.90 2.91
N ASN A 55 0.03 26.92 3.67
CA ASN A 55 -0.05 28.33 3.30
C ASN A 55 1.32 28.91 2.89
N GLY A 56 2.44 28.20 3.15
CA GLY A 56 3.80 28.74 3.09
C GLY A 56 4.41 29.09 1.73
N HIS A 57 3.89 28.60 0.60
CA HIS A 57 4.43 28.92 -0.76
C HIS A 57 3.47 29.70 -1.66
N ARG A 58 2.43 30.33 -1.10
CA ARG A 58 1.35 30.91 -1.90
C ARG A 58 1.41 32.43 -2.11
N GLU A 59 2.52 33.09 -1.80
CA GLU A 59 2.72 34.48 -2.25
C GLU A 59 3.38 34.46 -3.63
N ILE A 60 2.55 34.29 -4.67
CA ILE A 60 2.97 34.51 -6.04
C ILE A 60 3.38 35.99 -6.14
N THR A 61 4.68 36.28 -6.28
CA THR A 61 5.12 37.64 -6.58
C THR A 61 4.85 37.92 -8.06
N LEU A 62 3.58 38.18 -8.38
CA LEU A 62 3.14 38.58 -9.70
C LEU A 62 3.61 40.02 -9.95
N SER A 63 4.01 40.33 -11.18
CA SER A 63 4.07 41.74 -11.58
C SER A 63 2.67 42.36 -11.46
N THR A 64 2.56 43.63 -11.06
CA THR A 64 1.27 44.29 -10.79
C THR A 64 0.26 44.19 -11.94
N GLU A 65 0.72 44.05 -13.18
CA GLU A 65 -0.14 43.89 -14.35
C GLU A 65 -0.59 42.44 -14.57
N ALA A 66 0.29 41.45 -14.34
CA ALA A 66 -0.06 40.04 -14.45
C ALA A 66 -1.00 39.59 -13.32
N GLU A 67 -0.81 40.14 -12.12
CA GLU A 67 -1.71 39.95 -10.99
C GLU A 67 -3.12 40.46 -11.29
N ARG A 68 -3.18 41.65 -11.88
CA ARG A 68 -4.43 42.29 -12.27
C ARG A 68 -5.19 41.48 -13.32
N VAL A 69 -4.51 41.00 -14.37
CA VAL A 69 -5.13 40.19 -15.43
C VAL A 69 -5.68 38.86 -14.88
N MET A 70 -4.91 38.20 -14.01
CA MET A 70 -5.35 36.94 -13.39
C MET A 70 -6.56 37.15 -12.48
N LYS A 71 -6.53 38.17 -11.60
CA LYS A 71 -7.65 38.48 -10.70
C LYS A 71 -8.93 38.83 -11.45
N THR A 72 -8.84 39.67 -12.49
CA THR A 72 -9.98 39.99 -13.36
C THR A 72 -10.51 38.74 -14.09
N GLY A 73 -9.62 37.82 -14.52
CA GLY A 73 -10.03 36.56 -15.13
C GLY A 73 -10.79 35.63 -14.18
N ILE A 74 -10.38 35.59 -12.91
CA ILE A 74 -11.04 34.79 -11.86
C ILE A 74 -12.42 35.38 -11.51
N GLU A 75 -12.52 36.68 -11.30
CA GLU A 75 -13.80 37.38 -11.05
C GLU A 75 -14.78 37.15 -12.21
N GLN A 76 -14.30 37.24 -13.46
CA GLN A 76 -15.11 36.93 -14.64
C GLN A 76 -15.55 35.46 -14.69
N ALA A 77 -14.67 34.53 -14.36
CA ALA A 77 -15.00 33.10 -14.33
C ALA A 77 -16.07 32.79 -13.26
N LEU A 78 -16.00 33.45 -12.11
CA LEU A 78 -17.00 33.34 -11.04
C LEU A 78 -18.35 33.96 -11.45
N ILE A 79 -18.34 35.05 -12.22
CA ILE A 79 -19.55 35.62 -12.83
C ILE A 79 -20.17 34.61 -13.82
N ASP A 80 -19.35 34.09 -14.74
CA ASP A 80 -19.80 33.19 -15.82
C ASP A 80 -20.32 31.84 -15.28
N SER A 81 -19.79 31.39 -14.14
CA SER A 81 -20.24 30.20 -13.42
C SER A 81 -21.37 30.45 -12.42
N GLY A 82 -21.80 31.71 -12.27
CA GLY A 82 -22.96 32.10 -11.46
C GLY A 82 -22.71 32.25 -9.95
N TYR A 83 -21.45 32.22 -9.53
CA TYR A 83 -21.05 32.42 -8.12
C TYR A 83 -20.91 33.91 -7.76
N LEU A 84 -20.66 34.78 -8.75
CA LEU A 84 -20.73 36.24 -8.59
C LEU A 84 -21.88 36.84 -9.43
N PRO A 85 -22.52 37.95 -8.97
CA PRO A 85 -23.59 38.61 -9.72
C PRO A 85 -23.10 39.21 -11.06
N GLU A 86 -23.90 39.13 -12.13
CA GLU A 86 -23.59 39.72 -13.46
C GLU A 86 -23.29 41.23 -13.44
N GLY A 87 -23.69 41.94 -12.39
CA GLY A 87 -23.42 43.37 -12.19
C GLY A 87 -22.13 43.68 -11.42
N HIS A 88 -21.39 42.67 -10.97
CA HIS A 88 -20.13 42.82 -10.24
C HIS A 88 -19.03 43.30 -11.18
N ILE A 89 -18.27 44.32 -10.76
CA ILE A 89 -17.22 44.92 -11.60
C ILE A 89 -15.92 44.21 -11.26
N ALA A 90 -15.43 43.38 -12.18
CA ALA A 90 -14.11 42.76 -12.05
C ALA A 90 -13.01 43.85 -12.11
N ASP A 91 -12.51 44.27 -10.96
CA ASP A 91 -11.58 45.40 -10.82
C ASP A 91 -10.22 45.00 -10.22
N SER A 92 -9.95 43.70 -10.10
CA SER A 92 -8.73 43.09 -9.54
C SER A 92 -8.53 43.25 -8.03
N CYS A 93 -9.53 43.73 -7.30
CA CYS A 93 -9.55 43.69 -5.86
C CYS A 93 -10.46 42.53 -5.42
N PHE A 94 -9.87 41.40 -5.00
CA PHE A 94 -10.63 40.32 -4.36
C PHE A 94 -11.24 40.83 -3.06
N ASP A 95 -12.47 41.30 -3.17
CA ASP A 95 -13.28 41.76 -2.07
C ASP A 95 -13.93 40.59 -1.34
N GLU A 96 -14.65 40.92 -0.28
CA GLU A 96 -15.32 39.92 0.57
C GLU A 96 -16.32 39.08 -0.23
N ASP A 97 -16.99 39.68 -1.22
CA ASP A 97 -17.94 38.99 -2.12
C ASP A 97 -17.22 37.97 -3.01
N THR A 98 -16.05 38.32 -3.55
CA THR A 98 -15.23 37.41 -4.36
C THR A 98 -14.72 36.22 -3.54
N ILE A 99 -14.30 36.45 -2.30
CA ILE A 99 -13.82 35.39 -1.40
C ILE A 99 -14.96 34.41 -1.08
N GLU A 100 -16.15 34.91 -0.76
CA GLU A 100 -17.31 34.06 -0.47
C GLU A 100 -17.78 33.29 -1.72
N ALA A 101 -17.71 33.90 -2.90
CA ALA A 101 -17.99 33.21 -4.16
C ALA A 101 -17.00 32.06 -4.43
N VAL A 102 -15.72 32.25 -4.13
CA VAL A 102 -14.69 31.19 -4.23
C VAL A 102 -14.97 30.06 -3.24
N LYS A 103 -15.32 30.39 -1.99
CA LYS A 103 -15.69 29.38 -1.00
C LYS A 103 -16.90 28.57 -1.43
N GLN A 104 -17.94 29.22 -1.96
CA GLN A 104 -19.12 28.53 -2.44
C GLN A 104 -18.80 27.62 -3.65
N LEU A 105 -17.98 28.09 -4.60
CA LEU A 105 -17.48 27.27 -5.69
C LEU A 105 -16.71 26.05 -5.16
N GLN A 106 -15.87 26.25 -4.15
CA GLN A 106 -15.09 25.18 -3.53
C GLN A 106 -16.00 24.17 -2.81
N GLU A 107 -17.00 24.64 -2.04
CA GLU A 107 -18.01 23.81 -1.39
C GLU A 107 -18.74 22.92 -2.43
N ASP A 108 -19.29 23.55 -3.46
CA ASP A 108 -20.11 22.90 -4.49
C ASP A 108 -19.34 21.83 -5.27
N ASN A 109 -18.02 21.98 -5.37
CA ASN A 109 -17.14 21.10 -6.14
C ASN A 109 -16.26 20.20 -5.25
N GLY A 110 -16.51 20.18 -3.94
CA GLY A 110 -15.82 19.31 -2.98
C GLY A 110 -14.33 19.63 -2.80
N LEU A 111 -13.95 20.89 -3.01
CA LEU A 111 -12.67 21.46 -2.62
C LEU A 111 -12.74 22.01 -1.18
N ARG A 112 -11.61 22.48 -0.66
CA ARG A 112 -11.55 23.17 0.64
C ARG A 112 -12.12 24.58 0.51
N GLU A 113 -13.08 24.94 1.36
CA GLU A 113 -13.76 26.25 1.43
C GLU A 113 -12.87 27.34 2.07
N ASP A 114 -11.65 27.49 1.59
CA ASP A 114 -10.67 28.44 2.13
C ASP A 114 -10.73 29.82 1.49
N GLY A 115 -11.48 29.97 0.39
CA GLY A 115 -11.54 31.22 -0.38
C GLY A 115 -10.26 31.51 -1.17
N VAL A 116 -9.33 30.55 -1.25
CA VAL A 116 -8.03 30.70 -1.90
C VAL A 116 -8.08 30.14 -3.31
N VAL A 117 -7.81 31.00 -4.29
CA VAL A 117 -7.77 30.61 -5.70
C VAL A 117 -6.37 30.12 -6.07
N GLY A 118 -6.14 28.81 -5.89
CA GLY A 118 -4.85 28.16 -6.12
C GLY A 118 -4.89 27.08 -7.21
N HIS A 119 -3.93 26.16 -7.18
CA HIS A 119 -3.72 25.11 -8.19
C HIS A 119 -4.84 24.08 -8.28
N THR A 120 -5.75 24.01 -7.30
CA THR A 120 -6.98 23.20 -7.35
C THR A 120 -8.17 23.99 -7.85
N THR A 121 -8.23 25.29 -7.54
CA THR A 121 -9.36 26.18 -7.87
C THR A 121 -9.28 26.69 -9.30
N ILE A 122 -8.09 26.99 -9.83
CA ILE A 122 -7.89 27.49 -11.20
C ILE A 122 -8.23 26.43 -12.27
N PRO A 123 -7.77 25.16 -12.19
CA PRO A 123 -8.16 24.16 -13.17
C PRO A 123 -9.66 23.87 -13.16
N LEU A 124 -10.29 23.91 -11.98
CA LEU A 124 -11.74 23.77 -11.84
C LEU A 124 -12.47 24.93 -12.55
N LEU A 125 -12.05 26.18 -12.32
CA LEU A 125 -12.61 27.35 -13.00
C LEU A 125 -12.45 27.26 -14.52
N ASN A 126 -11.26 26.88 -15.01
CA ASN A 126 -11.01 26.66 -16.44
C ASN A 126 -11.91 25.55 -17.02
N GLU A 127 -12.13 24.46 -16.28
CA GLU A 127 -13.01 23.36 -16.69
C GLU A 127 -14.47 23.77 -16.77
N ILE A 128 -14.98 24.50 -15.76
CA ILE A 128 -16.39 24.91 -15.67
C ILE A 128 -16.72 25.98 -16.70
N THR A 129 -15.81 26.92 -16.94
CA THR A 129 -16.08 28.10 -17.79
C THR A 129 -15.58 27.94 -19.22
N GLY A 130 -14.66 26.99 -19.46
CA GLY A 130 -13.94 26.91 -20.73
C GLY A 130 -12.99 28.09 -20.97
N MET A 131 -12.78 28.94 -19.96
CA MET A 131 -11.77 29.99 -19.98
C MET A 131 -10.38 29.37 -19.83
N ASP A 132 -9.39 30.04 -20.40
CA ASP A 132 -8.00 29.75 -20.14
C ASP A 132 -7.44 30.90 -19.31
N ILE A 133 -7.70 30.85 -18.00
CA ILE A 133 -7.27 31.87 -17.03
C ILE A 133 -5.72 31.90 -16.94
N ASP A 134 -5.04 30.89 -17.48
CA ASP A 134 -3.57 30.71 -17.55
C ASP A 134 -2.97 30.98 -18.96
N ALA A 135 -3.77 31.37 -19.97
CA ALA A 135 -3.35 31.41 -21.39
C ALA A 135 -2.16 32.33 -21.76
N GLY A 136 -1.65 33.12 -20.82
CA GLY A 136 -0.80 34.27 -21.10
C GLY A 136 0.70 34.08 -20.92
N HIS A 137 1.17 33.46 -19.82
CA HIS A 137 2.59 33.59 -19.46
C HIS A 137 3.17 32.58 -18.45
N TYR A 138 2.59 31.40 -18.26
CA TYR A 138 3.15 30.45 -17.29
C TYR A 138 3.33 29.05 -17.87
N SER A 139 4.38 28.88 -18.68
CA SER A 139 5.06 27.59 -18.70
C SER A 139 5.81 27.43 -17.38
N PHE A 140 5.09 27.17 -16.29
CA PHE A 140 5.74 26.65 -15.10
C PHE A 140 6.04 25.19 -15.37
N SER A 141 7.32 24.90 -15.62
CA SER A 141 7.84 23.57 -15.35
C SER A 141 7.59 23.32 -13.87
N LEU A 142 6.59 22.47 -13.60
CA LEU A 142 6.26 21.92 -12.29
C LEU A 142 7.46 21.22 -11.62
N ASP A 143 8.58 21.07 -12.32
CA ASP A 143 9.79 20.42 -11.82
C ASP A 143 10.62 21.33 -10.89
N SER A 144 10.34 22.63 -10.79
CA SER A 144 11.22 23.57 -10.04
C SER A 144 10.56 24.35 -8.90
N ALA A 145 9.24 24.25 -8.72
CA ALA A 145 8.50 25.01 -7.70
C ALA A 145 8.21 24.24 -6.40
N CYS A 146 8.39 22.92 -6.41
CA CYS A 146 8.11 22.06 -5.24
C CYS A 146 9.33 21.26 -4.77
N GLU A 147 10.52 21.38 -5.39
CA GLU A 147 11.74 20.80 -4.82
C GLU A 147 12.13 21.60 -3.57
N LEU A 148 11.57 21.18 -2.43
CA LEU A 148 11.91 21.73 -1.12
C LEU A 148 13.41 21.67 -0.88
N ASN A 149 13.95 22.78 -0.39
CA ASN A 149 15.29 22.82 0.19
C ASN A 149 15.23 23.31 1.64
N ASP A 150 16.36 23.28 2.35
CA ASP A 150 16.44 23.61 3.78
C ASP A 150 16.02 25.06 4.11
N GLU A 151 15.84 25.95 3.12
CA GLU A 151 15.45 27.35 3.32
C GLU A 151 13.91 27.54 3.39
N ASP A 152 13.12 26.51 3.07
CA ASP A 152 11.65 26.57 2.98
C ASP A 152 10.95 26.28 4.34
N HIS A 153 11.46 26.90 5.40
CA HIS A 153 11.11 26.61 6.80
C HIS A 153 9.60 26.59 7.09
N MET A 154 8.82 27.49 6.47
CA MET A 154 7.36 27.54 6.68
C MET A 154 6.65 26.29 6.14
N LEU A 155 7.01 25.83 4.94
CA LEU A 155 6.42 24.62 4.37
C LEU A 155 6.90 23.38 5.13
N ILE A 156 8.14 23.37 5.59
CA ILE A 156 8.65 22.27 6.42
C ILE A 156 7.84 22.17 7.72
N SER A 157 7.56 23.27 8.42
CA SER A 157 6.71 23.25 9.62
C SER A 157 5.30 22.74 9.34
N GLU A 158 4.69 23.13 8.21
CA GLU A 158 3.37 22.63 7.80
C GLU A 158 3.41 21.11 7.49
N ILE A 159 4.51 20.62 6.90
CA ILE A 159 4.69 19.18 6.65
C ILE A 159 4.83 18.44 7.97
N GLU A 160 5.62 18.96 8.92
CA GLU A 160 5.81 18.39 10.25
C GLU A 160 4.48 18.28 11.01
N GLU A 161 3.69 19.35 11.03
CA GLU A 161 2.36 19.36 11.62
C GLU A 161 1.45 18.31 10.98
N ALA A 162 1.44 18.21 9.65
CA ALA A 162 0.60 17.25 8.95
C ALA A 162 1.03 15.81 9.19
N LEU A 163 2.33 15.53 9.23
CA LEU A 163 2.86 14.19 9.53
C LEU A 163 2.53 13.78 10.97
N ASN A 164 2.62 14.71 11.92
CA ASN A 164 2.21 14.50 13.31
C ASN A 164 0.70 14.26 13.43
N PHE A 165 -0.11 15.07 12.77
CA PHE A 165 -1.57 14.92 12.72
C PHE A 165 -1.98 13.56 12.16
N HIS A 166 -1.27 13.05 11.16
CA HIS A 166 -1.55 11.74 10.58
C HIS A 166 -0.86 10.57 11.30
N HIS A 167 -0.25 10.81 12.48
CA HIS A 167 0.43 9.81 13.31
C HIS A 167 1.64 9.13 12.63
N TYR A 168 2.22 9.73 11.59
CA TYR A 168 3.42 9.19 10.95
C TYR A 168 4.67 9.42 11.79
N SER A 169 4.69 10.47 12.61
CA SER A 169 5.80 10.80 13.50
C SER A 169 5.33 11.66 14.70
N ASN A 170 6.27 12.00 15.59
CA ASN A 170 6.12 12.95 16.69
C ASN A 170 7.24 14.00 16.60
N LEU A 171 7.29 14.69 15.46
CA LEU A 171 8.33 15.67 15.10
C LEU A 171 8.21 16.92 15.95
N ALA A 172 9.35 17.57 16.20
CA ALA A 172 9.34 18.99 16.53
C ALA A 172 8.82 19.76 15.31
N VAL A 173 8.01 20.80 15.54
CA VAL A 173 7.56 21.70 14.48
C VAL A 173 8.44 22.92 14.53
N ASP A 174 9.58 22.86 13.86
CA ASP A 174 10.60 23.91 13.85
C ASP A 174 10.99 24.36 12.44
N GLY A 175 10.49 23.67 11.41
CA GLY A 175 10.77 24.01 10.02
C GLY A 175 12.17 23.59 9.57
N GLU A 176 12.84 22.68 10.29
CA GLU A 176 14.13 22.13 9.90
C GLU A 176 13.96 20.75 9.26
N LEU A 177 14.57 20.56 8.07
CA LEU A 177 14.52 19.27 7.37
C LEU A 177 15.53 18.27 7.96
N ASP A 178 15.38 17.96 9.25
CA ASP A 178 16.26 17.06 9.98
C ASP A 178 16.07 15.58 9.60
N ASP A 179 16.92 14.70 10.13
CA ASP A 179 16.85 13.26 9.84
C ASP A 179 15.48 12.65 10.24
N ALA A 180 14.84 13.16 11.29
CA ALA A 180 13.55 12.66 11.74
C ALA A 180 12.41 13.08 10.80
N THR A 181 12.39 14.34 10.36
CA THR A 181 11.43 14.87 9.38
C THR A 181 11.61 14.15 8.04
N VAL A 182 12.84 13.96 7.59
CA VAL A 182 13.14 13.21 6.35
C VAL A 182 12.67 11.75 6.45
N GLU A 183 12.93 11.06 7.56
CA GLU A 183 12.46 9.68 7.72
C GLU A 183 10.93 9.58 7.81
N ALA A 184 10.26 10.53 8.44
CA ALA A 184 8.80 10.61 8.48
C ALA A 184 8.21 10.82 7.08
N ILE A 185 8.79 11.70 6.27
CA ILE A 185 8.42 11.90 4.86
C ILE A 185 8.63 10.61 4.05
N ARG A 186 9.78 9.95 4.22
CA ARG A 186 10.07 8.68 3.54
C ARG A 186 9.08 7.60 3.93
N LEU A 187 8.74 7.49 5.22
CA LEU A 187 7.72 6.56 5.71
C LEU A 187 6.36 6.87 5.07
N TYR A 188 5.94 8.14 5.09
CA TYR A 188 4.69 8.57 4.45
C TYR A 188 4.64 8.20 2.97
N LYS A 189 5.68 8.52 2.22
CA LYS A 189 5.73 8.25 0.78
C LYS A 189 5.75 6.77 0.46
N ARG A 190 6.51 5.97 1.21
CA ARG A 190 6.51 4.50 1.06
C ARG A 190 5.13 3.91 1.34
N ARG A 191 4.49 4.29 2.45
CA ARG A 191 3.18 3.75 2.84
C ARG A 191 2.06 4.23 1.92
N ASN A 192 2.15 5.41 1.34
CA ASN A 192 1.18 5.93 0.38
C ASN A 192 1.56 5.67 -1.09
N ILE A 193 2.63 4.91 -1.35
CA ILE A 193 3.10 4.55 -2.70
C ILE A 193 3.28 5.79 -3.59
N ILE A 194 3.98 6.78 -3.05
CA ILE A 194 4.35 8.03 -3.72
C ILE A 194 5.78 7.88 -4.23
N GLY A 195 5.93 7.67 -5.53
CA GLY A 195 7.17 7.15 -6.13
C GLY A 195 8.33 8.13 -6.30
N SER A 196 8.16 9.42 -6.03
CA SER A 196 9.28 10.37 -6.06
C SER A 196 10.14 10.20 -4.81
N ASP A 197 11.45 10.46 -4.88
CA ASP A 197 12.30 10.66 -3.71
C ASP A 197 12.34 12.13 -3.29
N SER A 198 12.11 13.07 -4.21
CA SER A 198 11.97 14.49 -3.90
C SER A 198 10.65 14.77 -3.21
N ILE A 199 10.66 15.71 -2.26
CA ILE A 199 9.41 16.30 -1.81
C ILE A 199 8.88 17.07 -3.02
N ASP A 200 7.70 16.70 -3.51
CA ASP A 200 7.13 17.25 -4.74
C ASP A 200 5.66 17.63 -4.50
N CYS A 201 5.05 18.31 -5.46
CA CYS A 201 3.66 18.73 -5.30
C CYS A 201 2.73 17.52 -5.14
N ALA A 202 3.08 16.36 -5.72
CA ALA A 202 2.28 15.14 -5.59
C ALA A 202 2.27 14.60 -4.16
N PHE A 203 3.36 14.74 -3.41
CA PHE A 203 3.43 14.45 -1.98
C PHE A 203 2.61 15.45 -1.17
N VAL A 204 2.83 16.76 -1.39
CA VAL A 204 2.13 17.83 -0.64
C VAL A 204 0.63 17.73 -0.85
N ASP A 205 0.17 17.55 -2.09
CA ASP A 205 -1.25 17.35 -2.42
C ASP A 205 -1.83 16.12 -1.71
N HIS A 206 -1.06 15.03 -1.66
CA HIS A 206 -1.51 13.82 -0.98
C HIS A 206 -1.61 14.03 0.53
N LEU A 207 -0.63 14.69 1.13
CA LEU A 207 -0.60 15.03 2.56
C LEU A 207 -1.77 15.95 2.94
N SER A 208 -2.09 16.90 2.08
CA SER A 208 -3.21 17.85 2.20
C SER A 208 -4.60 17.21 2.08
N THR A 209 -4.71 15.90 1.88
CA THR A 209 -6.03 15.24 1.75
C THR A 209 -6.83 15.39 3.06
N GLY A 210 -7.97 16.07 2.99
CA GLY A 210 -8.82 16.36 4.15
C GLY A 210 -9.46 15.14 4.82
N SER A 211 -9.81 15.30 6.10
CA SER A 211 -10.37 14.25 6.98
C SER A 211 -11.62 13.57 6.39
N ARG A 212 -12.56 14.32 5.80
CA ARG A 212 -13.77 13.73 5.16
C ARG A 212 -13.43 12.72 4.06
N ALA A 213 -12.42 13.01 3.24
CA ALA A 213 -11.99 12.09 2.18
C ALA A 213 -11.31 10.84 2.76
N ARG A 214 -10.54 10.99 3.84
CA ARG A 214 -9.92 9.90 4.61
C ARG A 214 -10.96 9.02 5.29
N ILE A 215 -11.92 9.59 6.00
CA ILE A 215 -13.05 8.89 6.65
C ILE A 215 -13.83 8.07 5.62
N ARG A 216 -14.18 8.66 4.46
CA ARG A 216 -14.85 7.93 3.38
C ARG A 216 -14.05 6.70 2.94
N LYS A 217 -12.72 6.84 2.81
CA LYS A 217 -11.83 5.76 2.42
C LYS A 217 -11.69 4.68 3.50
N LEU A 218 -11.61 5.07 4.77
CA LEU A 218 -11.64 4.15 5.91
C LEU A 218 -12.95 3.37 5.95
N ASN A 219 -14.09 4.02 5.79
CA ASN A 219 -15.40 3.36 5.76
C ASN A 219 -15.53 2.37 4.60
N GLU A 220 -15.04 2.73 3.39
CA GLU A 220 -14.98 1.80 2.25
C GLU A 220 -14.12 0.56 2.56
N ALA A 221 -13.00 0.74 3.28
CA ALA A 221 -12.09 -0.34 3.65
C ALA A 221 -12.62 -1.21 4.80
N LEU A 222 -13.20 -0.60 5.84
CA LEU A 222 -13.81 -1.29 6.96
C LEU A 222 -14.91 -2.23 6.47
N ALA A 223 -15.83 -1.71 5.68
CA ALA A 223 -16.95 -2.50 5.16
C ALA A 223 -16.48 -3.62 4.19
N ALA A 224 -15.34 -3.44 3.50
CA ALA A 224 -14.68 -4.51 2.75
C ALA A 224 -14.19 -5.65 3.66
N LEU A 225 -13.49 -5.31 4.74
CA LEU A 225 -12.90 -6.26 5.68
C LEU A 225 -13.96 -7.01 6.48
N GLU A 226 -15.03 -6.33 6.88
CA GLU A 226 -16.21 -6.97 7.52
C GLU A 226 -16.91 -7.96 6.60
N SER A 227 -16.94 -7.69 5.29
CA SER A 227 -17.51 -8.62 4.30
C SER A 227 -16.68 -9.91 4.21
N LEU A 228 -15.36 -9.79 4.20
CA LEU A 228 -14.43 -10.92 4.16
C LEU A 228 -14.44 -11.75 5.44
N SER A 229 -14.51 -11.08 6.61
CA SER A 229 -14.55 -11.76 7.91
C SER A 229 -15.79 -12.64 8.10
N ARG A 230 -16.87 -12.38 7.34
CA ARG A 230 -18.12 -13.16 7.37
C ARG A 230 -18.14 -14.35 6.41
N HIS A 231 -17.19 -14.48 5.49
CA HIS A 231 -17.19 -15.49 4.43
C HIS A 231 -15.87 -16.29 4.43
N GLY A 232 -15.79 -17.34 5.24
CA GLY A 232 -14.68 -18.30 5.23
C GLY A 232 -14.95 -19.53 6.10
N PRO A 233 -14.67 -20.76 5.64
CA PRO A 233 -14.62 -21.94 6.51
C PRO A 233 -13.49 -21.80 7.54
N GLY A 234 -13.79 -21.90 8.83
CA GLY A 234 -12.75 -21.78 9.88
C GLY A 234 -12.18 -20.37 9.94
N THR A 235 -12.90 -19.46 10.61
CA THR A 235 -12.55 -18.05 10.85
C THR A 235 -11.27 -17.84 11.67
N GLU A 236 -10.45 -18.89 11.82
CA GLU A 236 -9.29 -18.92 12.69
C GLU A 236 -7.99 -18.64 11.90
N SER A 237 -7.87 -18.96 10.60
CA SER A 237 -6.59 -18.81 9.86
C SER A 237 -6.77 -18.14 8.48
N ASN A 238 -6.39 -16.88 8.36
CA ASN A 238 -6.60 -16.07 7.16
C ASN A 238 -5.34 -15.31 6.71
N ILE A 239 -5.06 -15.38 5.41
CA ILE A 239 -4.05 -14.56 4.75
C ILE A 239 -4.77 -13.52 3.89
N TYR A 240 -4.45 -12.25 4.10
CA TYR A 240 -4.91 -11.16 3.25
C TYR A 240 -3.76 -10.61 2.44
N VAL A 241 -3.88 -10.70 1.12
CA VAL A 241 -2.95 -10.07 0.18
C VAL A 241 -3.61 -8.82 -0.38
N ASN A 242 -3.21 -7.65 0.10
CA ASN A 242 -3.80 -6.39 -0.34
C ASN A 242 -3.00 -5.79 -1.50
N LEU A 243 -3.58 -5.84 -2.71
CA LEU A 243 -2.85 -5.49 -3.94
C LEU A 243 -2.43 -4.01 -4.02
N PRO A 244 -3.29 -3.01 -3.72
CA PRO A 244 -2.88 -1.62 -3.67
C PRO A 244 -1.76 -1.39 -2.66
N GLU A 245 -1.80 -2.05 -1.52
CA GLU A 245 -0.81 -1.92 -0.45
C GLU A 245 0.50 -2.65 -0.74
N GLN A 246 0.46 -3.67 -1.60
CA GLN A 246 1.60 -4.52 -1.89
C GLN A 246 2.16 -5.15 -0.61
N GLN A 247 1.25 -5.58 0.28
CA GLN A 247 1.57 -6.35 1.48
C GLN A 247 0.70 -7.59 1.61
N VAL A 248 1.24 -8.56 2.34
CA VAL A 248 0.51 -9.72 2.84
C VAL A 248 0.46 -9.67 4.37
N ARG A 249 -0.70 -10.01 4.94
CA ARG A 249 -0.91 -10.18 6.38
C ARG A 249 -1.44 -11.57 6.67
N PHE A 250 -0.90 -12.21 7.68
CA PHE A 250 -1.39 -13.49 8.17
C PHE A 250 -2.00 -13.32 9.55
N TYR A 251 -3.25 -13.72 9.67
CA TYR A 251 -4.00 -13.75 10.92
C TYR A 251 -4.24 -15.19 11.35
N TYR A 252 -3.91 -15.49 12.61
CA TYR A 252 -4.16 -16.78 13.26
C TYR A 252 -4.93 -16.55 14.57
N HIS A 253 -6.07 -17.22 14.72
CA HIS A 253 -7.09 -16.96 15.73
C HIS A 253 -7.37 -15.47 15.94
N ASN A 254 -7.57 -14.72 14.84
CA ASN A 254 -7.75 -13.26 14.80
C ASN A 254 -6.55 -12.43 15.28
N ASN A 255 -5.40 -13.02 15.59
CA ASN A 255 -4.17 -12.28 15.90
C ASN A 255 -3.33 -12.07 14.65
N LEU A 256 -2.81 -10.87 14.45
CA LEU A 256 -1.83 -10.61 13.39
C LEU A 256 -0.51 -11.29 13.76
N GLU A 257 -0.17 -12.38 13.08
CA GLU A 257 1.04 -13.16 13.34
C GLU A 257 2.26 -12.60 12.62
N PHE A 258 2.05 -12.16 11.37
CA PHE A 258 3.07 -11.42 10.64
C PHE A 258 2.45 -10.58 9.52
N GLN A 259 3.23 -9.59 9.08
CA GLN A 259 3.01 -8.86 7.84
C GLN A 259 4.32 -8.68 7.09
N MET A 260 4.28 -8.68 5.75
CA MET A 260 5.46 -8.41 4.94
C MET A 260 5.10 -7.77 3.60
N ASP A 261 6.08 -7.06 3.03
CA ASP A 261 5.98 -6.53 1.68
C ASP A 261 5.93 -7.64 0.63
N ILE A 262 5.21 -7.37 -0.46
CA ILE A 262 5.15 -8.24 -1.63
C ILE A 262 5.39 -7.47 -2.94
N ILE A 263 5.79 -8.19 -3.99
CA ILE A 263 5.80 -7.70 -5.38
C ILE A 263 4.62 -8.35 -6.10
N ILE A 264 3.81 -7.55 -6.79
CA ILE A 264 2.63 -8.01 -7.52
C ILE A 264 2.78 -7.83 -9.02
N GLY A 265 1.76 -8.27 -9.75
CA GLY A 265 1.66 -8.21 -11.20
C GLY A 265 1.85 -6.81 -11.75
N GLN A 266 2.49 -6.70 -12.92
CA GLN A 266 2.52 -5.44 -13.68
C GLN A 266 1.11 -5.01 -14.10
N ARG A 267 0.95 -3.77 -14.56
CA ARG A 267 -0.32 -3.32 -15.15
C ARG A 267 -0.68 -4.09 -16.42
N GLY A 268 -1.94 -3.96 -16.85
CA GLY A 268 -2.43 -4.52 -18.11
C GLY A 268 -2.65 -6.04 -18.00
N ARG A 269 -2.05 -6.80 -18.93
CA ARG A 269 -2.27 -8.25 -19.05
C ARG A 269 -1.63 -9.09 -17.93
N TRP A 270 -0.76 -8.48 -17.12
CA TRP A 270 0.01 -9.14 -16.07
C TRP A 270 -0.47 -8.77 -14.67
N ARG A 271 -1.60 -8.06 -14.57
CA ARG A 271 -2.14 -7.65 -13.28
C ARG A 271 -2.45 -8.89 -12.46
N THR A 272 -2.21 -8.82 -11.16
CA THR A 272 -2.74 -9.82 -10.24
C THR A 272 -4.24 -9.58 -10.10
N ASP A 273 -5.06 -10.60 -10.34
CA ASP A 273 -6.50 -10.48 -10.22
C ASP A 273 -6.96 -10.70 -8.77
N ILE A 274 -8.14 -10.13 -8.46
CA ILE A 274 -8.75 -10.26 -7.15
C ILE A 274 -9.42 -11.62 -7.06
N GLN A 275 -9.07 -12.44 -6.06
CA GLN A 275 -9.50 -13.83 -5.97
C GLN A 275 -9.33 -14.39 -4.56
N GLU A 276 -9.83 -15.61 -4.35
CA GLU A 276 -9.69 -16.36 -3.11
C GLU A 276 -9.21 -17.78 -3.39
N GLY A 277 -8.67 -18.43 -2.36
CA GLY A 277 -8.34 -19.84 -2.40
C GLY A 277 -7.97 -20.42 -1.03
N THR A 278 -7.45 -21.63 -1.03
CA THR A 278 -7.06 -22.36 0.17
C THR A 278 -5.65 -22.95 0.00
N MET A 279 -4.73 -22.48 0.84
CA MET A 279 -3.38 -22.99 0.96
C MET A 279 -3.37 -24.28 1.76
N ARG A 280 -2.65 -25.28 1.27
CA ARG A 280 -2.60 -26.64 1.88
C ARG A 280 -1.18 -27.18 2.04
N GLU A 281 -0.21 -26.58 1.37
CA GLU A 281 1.17 -27.02 1.42
C GLU A 281 2.12 -25.86 1.11
N ALA A 282 3.33 -25.94 1.66
CA ALA A 282 4.49 -25.22 1.20
C ALA A 282 5.34 -26.14 0.32
N ARG A 283 5.90 -25.62 -0.78
CA ARG A 283 6.81 -26.37 -1.66
C ARG A 283 8.21 -25.80 -1.60
N ILE A 284 9.13 -26.60 -1.08
CA ILE A 284 10.55 -26.26 -0.91
C ILE A 284 11.33 -26.70 -2.15
N ASN A 285 12.30 -25.89 -2.54
CA ASN A 285 13.17 -26.08 -3.70
C ASN A 285 12.36 -26.41 -4.96
N PRO A 286 11.46 -25.51 -5.41
CA PRO A 286 10.61 -25.78 -6.55
C PRO A 286 11.40 -25.71 -7.86
N TRP A 287 11.05 -26.58 -8.81
CA TRP A 287 11.37 -26.34 -10.22
C TRP A 287 10.54 -25.18 -10.75
N TRP A 288 11.16 -24.26 -11.47
CA TRP A 288 10.42 -23.24 -12.21
C TRP A 288 10.14 -23.73 -13.62
N ASN A 289 8.88 -24.10 -13.88
CA ASN A 289 8.42 -24.38 -15.23
C ASN A 289 7.96 -23.07 -15.84
N VAL A 290 8.68 -22.57 -16.85
CA VAL A 290 8.41 -21.24 -17.39
C VAL A 290 7.05 -21.23 -18.09
N PRO A 291 6.09 -20.41 -17.65
CA PRO A 291 4.78 -20.35 -18.27
C PRO A 291 4.86 -20.00 -19.76
N ALA A 292 4.00 -20.62 -20.57
CA ALA A 292 3.93 -20.36 -22.00
C ALA A 292 3.72 -18.87 -22.32
N SER A 293 3.05 -18.14 -21.44
CA SER A 293 2.79 -16.70 -21.57
C SER A 293 4.06 -15.83 -21.55
N ILE A 294 5.13 -16.27 -20.86
CA ILE A 294 6.39 -15.51 -20.72
C ILE A 294 7.57 -16.14 -21.48
N ILE A 295 7.39 -17.33 -22.06
CA ILE A 295 8.50 -18.08 -22.69
C ILE A 295 9.19 -17.30 -23.81
N SER A 296 8.43 -16.50 -24.58
CA SER A 296 8.99 -15.67 -25.66
C SER A 296 9.87 -14.53 -25.14
N GLU A 297 9.53 -13.99 -23.98
CA GLU A 297 10.31 -12.95 -23.27
C GLU A 297 11.60 -13.57 -22.73
N GLN A 298 11.52 -14.73 -22.08
CA GLN A 298 12.70 -15.45 -21.57
C GLN A 298 13.66 -15.84 -22.70
N ARG A 299 13.15 -16.33 -23.84
CA ARG A 299 13.96 -16.61 -25.04
C ARG A 299 14.68 -15.36 -25.55
N ARG A 300 14.11 -14.16 -25.37
CA ARG A 300 14.75 -12.88 -25.74
C ARG A 300 15.86 -12.50 -24.78
N VAL A 301 15.64 -12.65 -23.47
CA VAL A 301 16.66 -12.42 -22.43
C VAL A 301 17.86 -13.33 -22.67
N LEU A 302 17.64 -14.64 -22.81
CA LEU A 302 18.72 -15.61 -23.07
C LEU A 302 19.46 -15.42 -24.40
N ARG A 303 18.88 -14.68 -25.36
CA ARG A 303 19.57 -14.32 -26.61
C ARG A 303 20.49 -13.12 -26.40
N ARG A 304 20.09 -12.16 -25.56
CA ARG A 304 20.86 -10.95 -25.25
C ARG A 304 21.97 -11.23 -24.24
N GLU A 305 21.74 -12.18 -23.34
CA GLU A 305 22.69 -12.56 -22.29
C GLU A 305 22.98 -14.07 -22.36
N PRO A 306 23.82 -14.52 -23.34
CA PRO A 306 24.13 -15.94 -23.50
C PRO A 306 24.81 -16.55 -22.27
N ALA A 307 25.49 -15.72 -21.46
CA ALA A 307 26.12 -16.14 -20.21
C ALA A 307 25.12 -16.67 -19.18
N LEU A 308 23.84 -16.29 -19.25
CA LEU A 308 22.78 -16.85 -18.40
C LEU A 308 22.40 -18.28 -18.80
N ARG A 309 22.88 -18.79 -19.94
CA ARG A 309 22.74 -20.18 -20.37
C ARG A 309 23.86 -21.07 -19.83
N GLN A 310 24.38 -20.85 -18.62
CA GLN A 310 25.34 -21.80 -18.06
C GLN A 310 24.65 -23.16 -17.92
N VAL A 311 24.84 -24.05 -18.88
CA VAL A 311 24.34 -25.42 -18.89
C VAL A 311 25.52 -26.37 -18.91
N THR A 312 25.54 -27.25 -17.92
CA THR A 312 26.33 -28.47 -17.83
C THR A 312 25.49 -29.61 -18.41
N GLU A 313 26.07 -30.63 -19.02
CA GLU A 313 25.33 -31.85 -19.37
C GLU A 313 25.50 -32.88 -18.24
N GLN A 314 24.41 -33.42 -17.70
CA GLN A 314 24.47 -34.52 -16.72
C GLN A 314 23.47 -35.59 -17.10
N ARG A 315 23.72 -36.80 -16.60
CA ARG A 315 22.88 -37.95 -16.85
C ARG A 315 21.94 -38.18 -15.67
N ILE A 316 20.64 -37.94 -15.86
CA ILE A 316 19.58 -38.15 -14.87
C ILE A 316 18.70 -39.30 -15.35
N ASN A 317 18.49 -40.32 -14.50
CA ASN A 317 17.68 -41.52 -14.83
C ASN A 317 18.02 -42.17 -16.19
N GLY A 318 19.31 -42.17 -16.55
CA GLY A 318 19.82 -42.77 -17.79
C GLY A 318 19.70 -41.89 -19.05
N ARG A 319 19.08 -40.71 -18.98
CA ARG A 319 18.94 -39.74 -20.07
C ARG A 319 19.91 -38.57 -19.88
N TRP A 320 20.42 -38.03 -20.99
CA TRP A 320 21.20 -36.78 -20.98
C TRP A 320 20.25 -35.60 -20.81
N GLU A 321 20.50 -34.80 -19.79
CA GLU A 321 19.74 -33.57 -19.50
C GLU A 321 20.70 -32.37 -19.48
N LEU A 322 20.22 -31.23 -19.98
CA LEU A 322 20.92 -29.96 -19.86
C LEU A 322 20.67 -29.38 -18.46
N ILE A 323 21.74 -28.95 -17.81
CA ILE A 323 21.81 -28.70 -16.37
C ILE A 323 22.40 -27.34 -16.08
N GLY A 324 21.56 -26.36 -15.84
CA GLY A 324 22.00 -24.98 -15.64
C GLY A 324 21.12 -24.15 -14.72
N ASP A 325 21.48 -22.88 -14.57
CA ASP A 325 20.58 -21.89 -13.97
C ASP A 325 19.36 -21.65 -14.87
N ASN A 326 19.47 -21.95 -16.17
CA ASN A 326 18.40 -21.78 -17.17
C ASN A 326 18.49 -22.84 -18.29
N PRO A 327 18.33 -24.14 -18.02
CA PRO A 327 18.46 -25.15 -19.03
C PRO A 327 17.29 -25.09 -20.01
N VAL A 328 17.61 -24.77 -21.27
CA VAL A 328 16.67 -24.92 -22.39
C VAL A 328 16.65 -26.40 -22.76
N ILE A 329 15.63 -27.15 -22.32
CA ILE A 329 15.41 -28.54 -22.78
C ILE A 329 14.28 -28.52 -23.82
N GLY A 330 14.65 -28.35 -25.09
CA GLY A 330 13.67 -28.30 -26.20
C GLY A 330 12.76 -27.06 -26.15
N ASP A 331 11.45 -27.26 -26.32
CA ASP A 331 10.44 -26.20 -26.22
C ASP A 331 9.98 -25.93 -24.77
N ASP A 332 10.30 -26.79 -23.81
CA ASP A 332 9.96 -26.68 -22.40
C ASP A 332 11.11 -26.03 -21.61
N PHE A 333 11.04 -24.72 -21.45
CA PHE A 333 12.02 -23.98 -20.67
C PHE A 333 11.75 -24.19 -19.18
N ARG A 334 12.70 -24.81 -18.46
CA ARG A 334 12.61 -25.06 -17.02
C ARG A 334 13.88 -24.61 -16.32
N GLN A 335 13.75 -24.04 -15.14
CA GLN A 335 14.87 -23.66 -14.28
C GLN A 335 14.87 -24.50 -13.00
N ARG A 336 16.08 -24.83 -12.57
CA ARG A 336 16.34 -25.70 -11.42
C ARG A 336 16.05 -24.98 -10.11
N PRO A 337 15.77 -25.73 -9.04
CA PRO A 337 15.82 -25.15 -7.71
C PRO A 337 17.22 -24.60 -7.42
N GLY A 338 17.29 -23.50 -6.66
CA GLY A 338 18.53 -22.84 -6.30
C GLY A 338 18.31 -21.35 -5.98
N GLU A 339 19.36 -20.66 -5.55
CA GLU A 339 19.29 -19.25 -5.12
C GLU A 339 18.83 -18.29 -6.22
N LEU A 340 19.15 -18.59 -7.48
CA LEU A 340 18.77 -17.77 -8.63
C LEU A 340 17.38 -18.09 -9.20
N ASN A 341 16.64 -19.01 -8.56
CA ASN A 341 15.31 -19.39 -9.02
C ASN A 341 14.31 -18.23 -8.87
N PRO A 342 13.52 -17.88 -9.91
CA PRO A 342 12.52 -16.82 -9.83
C PRO A 342 11.40 -17.05 -8.83
N PHE A 343 11.13 -18.31 -8.45
CA PHE A 343 10.26 -18.68 -7.34
C PHE A 343 10.93 -18.62 -5.97
N GLY A 344 12.22 -18.25 -5.89
CA GLY A 344 12.99 -18.34 -4.65
C GLY A 344 13.18 -19.79 -4.20
N ARG A 345 13.33 -19.98 -2.89
CA ARG A 345 13.48 -21.34 -2.31
C ARG A 345 12.14 -21.98 -1.95
N ILE A 346 11.07 -21.20 -1.85
CA ILE A 346 9.75 -21.67 -1.42
C ILE A 346 8.64 -21.02 -2.24
N TYR A 347 7.63 -21.79 -2.60
CA TYR A 347 6.33 -21.23 -2.95
C TYR A 347 5.20 -21.89 -2.15
N TYR A 348 4.11 -21.15 -2.04
CA TYR A 348 2.86 -21.55 -1.42
C TYR A 348 1.73 -21.50 -2.46
N ASN A 349 1.12 -22.65 -2.70
CA ASN A 349 -0.01 -22.74 -3.62
C ASN A 349 -1.32 -22.69 -2.83
N PHE A 350 -2.13 -21.68 -3.12
CA PHE A 350 -3.45 -21.50 -2.53
C PHE A 350 -4.59 -21.86 -3.48
N GLY A 351 -4.30 -22.38 -4.68
CA GLY A 351 -5.31 -22.94 -5.57
C GLY A 351 -6.33 -21.92 -6.08
N GLY A 352 -5.97 -20.64 -6.17
CA GLY A 352 -6.81 -19.62 -6.77
C GLY A 352 -7.13 -19.92 -8.25
N PRO A 353 -8.28 -19.48 -8.78
CA PRO A 353 -8.75 -19.79 -10.13
C PRO A 353 -7.79 -19.35 -11.25
N GLU A 354 -7.01 -18.29 -11.01
CA GLU A 354 -6.06 -17.76 -11.99
C GLU A 354 -4.69 -18.46 -11.94
N GLY A 355 -4.49 -19.38 -10.99
CA GLY A 355 -3.26 -20.17 -10.85
C GLY A 355 -2.05 -19.39 -10.32
N GLU A 356 -2.27 -18.20 -9.78
CA GLU A 356 -1.22 -17.39 -9.15
C GLU A 356 -0.79 -17.98 -7.80
N LEU A 357 0.45 -17.71 -7.40
CA LEU A 357 1.09 -18.28 -6.22
C LEU A 357 1.64 -17.16 -5.33
N LEU A 358 1.86 -17.47 -4.05
CA LEU A 358 2.75 -16.73 -3.16
C LEU A 358 4.12 -17.40 -3.23
N HIS A 359 5.19 -16.68 -3.55
CA HIS A 359 6.51 -17.32 -3.73
C HIS A 359 7.68 -16.40 -3.38
N GLY A 360 8.85 -16.97 -3.11
CA GLY A 360 10.08 -16.21 -2.90
C GLY A 360 10.64 -15.55 -4.17
N THR A 361 11.81 -14.91 -4.11
CA THR A 361 12.42 -14.39 -5.34
C THR A 361 13.92 -14.16 -5.23
N ALA A 362 14.67 -14.50 -6.28
CA ALA A 362 16.07 -14.10 -6.37
C ALA A 362 16.27 -12.56 -6.49
N LYS A 363 15.21 -11.79 -6.78
CA LYS A 363 15.30 -10.34 -7.05
C LYS A 363 14.88 -9.48 -5.83
N HIS A 364 15.45 -9.76 -4.66
CA HIS A 364 15.12 -9.03 -3.43
C HIS A 364 15.36 -7.51 -3.52
N TYR A 365 16.28 -7.06 -4.38
CA TYR A 365 16.53 -5.63 -4.56
C TYR A 365 15.30 -4.83 -5.01
N LEU A 366 14.30 -5.46 -5.64
CA LEU A 366 13.05 -4.83 -6.09
C LEU A 366 12.14 -4.43 -4.92
N PHE A 367 12.38 -4.92 -3.71
CA PHE A 367 11.64 -4.48 -2.54
C PHE A 367 12.05 -3.09 -2.04
N ARG A 368 13.16 -2.54 -2.55
CA ARG A 368 13.55 -1.14 -2.31
C ARG A 368 12.69 -0.14 -3.09
N GLU A 369 11.93 -0.61 -4.06
CA GLU A 369 11.07 0.23 -4.89
C GLU A 369 9.78 0.60 -4.13
N THR A 370 9.40 1.87 -4.19
CA THR A 370 8.14 2.35 -3.60
C THR A 370 6.92 1.71 -4.27
N THR A 371 6.98 1.45 -5.58
CA THR A 371 5.93 0.75 -6.34
C THR A 371 6.44 -0.58 -6.87
N ARG A 372 5.95 -1.70 -6.31
CA ARG A 372 6.42 -3.07 -6.58
C ARG A 372 5.55 -3.83 -7.59
N LEU A 373 5.33 -3.24 -8.76
CA LEU A 373 4.58 -3.83 -9.88
C LEU A 373 5.53 -4.50 -10.90
N PHE A 374 6.22 -5.59 -10.51
CA PHE A 374 7.26 -6.22 -11.35
C PHE A 374 7.00 -7.67 -11.75
N SER A 375 5.93 -8.30 -11.24
CA SER A 375 5.64 -9.71 -11.53
C SER A 375 4.79 -9.88 -12.79
N HIS A 376 4.61 -11.13 -13.20
CA HIS A 376 3.73 -11.55 -14.30
C HIS A 376 2.38 -12.09 -13.79
N GLY A 377 1.96 -11.70 -12.58
CA GLY A 377 0.68 -12.06 -11.96
C GLY A 377 0.84 -12.66 -10.56
N CYS A 378 1.83 -13.53 -10.35
CA CYS A 378 2.10 -14.11 -9.03
C CYS A 378 2.60 -13.08 -8.01
N MET A 379 2.44 -13.38 -6.72
CA MET A 379 2.80 -12.50 -5.62
C MET A 379 4.12 -12.95 -5.01
N ARG A 380 5.16 -12.12 -5.11
CA ARG A 380 6.48 -12.44 -4.55
C ARG A 380 6.59 -11.93 -3.13
N LEU A 381 6.94 -12.80 -2.19
CA LEU A 381 7.14 -12.49 -0.79
C LEU A 381 8.51 -11.84 -0.58
N HIS A 382 8.58 -10.86 0.32
CA HIS A 382 9.86 -10.27 0.74
C HIS A 382 10.77 -11.31 1.38
N ASP A 383 10.18 -12.17 2.22
CA ASP A 383 10.88 -13.24 2.91
C ASP A 383 9.99 -14.50 2.94
N GLU A 384 10.21 -15.40 1.98
CA GLU A 384 9.45 -16.65 1.94
C GLU A 384 9.79 -17.60 3.10
N ALA A 385 10.96 -17.45 3.72
CA ALA A 385 11.44 -18.31 4.79
C ALA A 385 10.83 -17.89 6.14
N GLU A 386 10.73 -16.59 6.40
CA GLU A 386 10.01 -16.06 7.57
C GLU A 386 8.58 -16.60 7.60
N PHE A 387 7.88 -16.61 6.47
CA PHE A 387 6.55 -17.18 6.42
C PHE A 387 6.55 -18.68 6.79
N PHE A 388 7.53 -19.46 6.32
CA PHE A 388 7.65 -20.86 6.70
C PHE A 388 7.89 -21.04 8.20
N TYR A 389 8.79 -20.26 8.79
CA TYR A 389 9.08 -20.32 10.23
C TYR A 389 7.86 -19.93 11.06
N ARG A 390 7.08 -18.93 10.64
CA ARG A 390 5.82 -18.57 11.32
C ARG A 390 4.79 -19.70 11.29
N LEU A 391 4.66 -20.40 10.16
CA LEU A 391 3.78 -21.57 10.08
C LEU A 391 4.26 -22.68 11.03
N GLN A 392 5.57 -22.88 11.18
CA GLN A 392 6.14 -23.83 12.12
C GLN A 392 5.91 -23.40 13.59
N ASP A 393 6.21 -22.15 13.95
CA ASP A 393 6.04 -21.64 15.32
C ASP A 393 4.60 -21.77 15.85
N LEU A 394 3.62 -21.70 14.93
CA LEU A 394 2.21 -21.86 15.22
C LEU A 394 1.71 -23.31 15.19
N GLY A 395 2.61 -24.27 14.92
CA GLY A 395 2.27 -25.69 14.82
C GLY A 395 1.38 -26.02 13.62
N LEU A 396 1.45 -25.21 12.55
CA LEU A 396 0.73 -25.44 11.29
C LEU A 396 1.53 -26.33 10.32
N ILE A 397 2.80 -26.57 10.62
CA ILE A 397 3.72 -27.49 9.95
C ILE A 397 4.41 -28.34 11.03
N ASP A 398 4.87 -29.55 10.67
CA ASP A 398 5.61 -30.44 11.57
C ASP A 398 6.91 -29.78 12.09
N ASP A 399 7.01 -29.59 13.41
CA ASP A 399 8.16 -29.00 14.11
C ASP A 399 9.48 -29.77 13.92
N SER A 400 9.43 -31.02 13.48
CA SER A 400 10.64 -31.81 13.19
C SER A 400 11.28 -31.45 11.85
N LEU A 401 10.63 -30.63 11.01
CA LEU A 401 11.13 -30.20 9.72
C LEU A 401 11.99 -28.94 9.85
N TYR A 402 13.30 -29.05 9.60
CA TYR A 402 14.20 -27.91 9.63
C TYR A 402 14.37 -27.31 8.23
N LEU A 403 13.84 -26.11 8.00
CA LEU A 403 13.93 -25.46 6.68
C LEU A 403 15.37 -25.34 6.20
N SER A 404 16.31 -24.98 7.08
CA SER A 404 17.74 -24.86 6.78
C SER A 404 18.36 -26.16 6.24
N GLU A 405 17.88 -27.32 6.71
CA GLU A 405 18.30 -28.62 6.17
C GLU A 405 17.59 -28.94 4.86
N MET A 406 16.28 -28.70 4.80
CA MET A 406 15.47 -28.99 3.62
C MET A 406 15.95 -28.22 2.40
N VAL A 407 16.26 -26.93 2.55
CA VAL A 407 16.73 -26.09 1.43
C VAL A 407 18.07 -26.61 0.92
N GLU A 408 18.97 -27.06 1.79
CA GLU A 408 20.29 -27.58 1.39
C GLU A 408 20.33 -29.07 1.03
N THR A 409 19.20 -29.78 1.21
CA THR A 409 19.13 -31.21 0.89
C THR A 409 19.26 -31.44 -0.62
N THR A 410 20.24 -32.23 -1.03
CA THR A 410 20.44 -32.62 -2.43
C THR A 410 20.15 -34.09 -2.69
N GLY A 411 19.62 -34.40 -3.88
CA GLY A 411 19.49 -35.75 -4.39
C GLY A 411 20.85 -36.38 -4.78
N SER A 412 20.82 -37.64 -5.20
CA SER A 412 22.01 -38.37 -5.66
C SER A 412 22.61 -37.79 -6.94
N ASP A 413 21.86 -36.96 -7.67
CA ASP A 413 22.28 -36.17 -8.81
C ASP A 413 22.94 -34.83 -8.44
N GLY A 414 23.02 -34.51 -7.14
CA GLY A 414 23.58 -33.25 -6.65
C GLY A 414 22.65 -32.05 -6.79
N LEU A 415 21.38 -32.26 -7.16
CA LEU A 415 20.38 -31.20 -7.25
C LEU A 415 19.61 -31.06 -5.95
N TYR A 416 19.27 -29.83 -5.58
CA TYR A 416 18.38 -29.57 -4.46
C TYR A 416 17.05 -30.33 -4.62
N LEU A 417 16.68 -31.07 -3.58
CA LEU A 417 15.53 -31.95 -3.59
C LEU A 417 14.24 -31.15 -3.36
N LYS A 418 13.31 -31.26 -4.32
CA LYS A 418 11.95 -30.72 -4.20
C LYS A 418 11.23 -31.46 -3.08
N GLN A 419 10.67 -30.73 -2.12
CA GLN A 419 9.95 -31.29 -0.98
C GLN A 419 8.60 -30.58 -0.82
N ASP A 420 7.54 -31.34 -0.63
CA ASP A 420 6.20 -30.83 -0.36
C ASP A 420 5.94 -30.98 1.15
N VAL A 421 5.63 -29.86 1.81
CA VAL A 421 5.38 -29.78 3.24
C VAL A 421 3.89 -29.51 3.43
N PRO A 422 3.09 -30.53 3.83
CA PRO A 422 1.67 -30.34 4.04
C PRO A 422 1.43 -29.47 5.28
N LEU A 423 0.42 -28.61 5.21
CA LEU A 423 -0.08 -27.91 6.38
C LEU A 423 -0.97 -28.86 7.19
N ILE A 424 -0.87 -28.76 8.52
CA ILE A 424 -1.70 -29.52 9.46
C ILE A 424 -3.18 -29.12 9.30
N GLU A 425 -3.43 -27.84 9.07
CA GLU A 425 -4.74 -27.31 8.70
C GLU A 425 -4.66 -26.38 7.48
N PRO A 426 -5.72 -26.30 6.66
CA PRO A 426 -5.74 -25.41 5.50
C PRO A 426 -5.87 -23.93 5.92
N ILE A 427 -5.21 -23.03 5.19
CA ILE A 427 -5.26 -21.59 5.44
C ILE A 427 -5.98 -20.90 4.28
N HIS A 428 -6.95 -20.04 4.59
CA HIS A 428 -7.67 -19.26 3.58
C HIS A 428 -6.84 -18.09 3.09
N VAL A 429 -6.77 -17.89 1.77
CA VAL A 429 -6.04 -16.78 1.15
C VAL A 429 -7.01 -15.90 0.40
N ASN A 430 -7.06 -14.63 0.80
CA ASN A 430 -7.89 -13.58 0.24
C ASN A 430 -6.99 -12.56 -0.46
N VAL A 431 -6.99 -12.56 -1.79
CA VAL A 431 -6.32 -11.52 -2.58
C VAL A 431 -7.32 -10.40 -2.80
N ILE A 432 -7.09 -9.23 -2.21
CA ILE A 432 -8.07 -8.15 -2.09
C ILE A 432 -7.57 -6.84 -2.70
N TYR A 433 -8.48 -5.90 -2.91
CA TYR A 433 -8.17 -4.58 -3.45
C TYR A 433 -8.78 -3.46 -2.60
N VAL A 434 -8.10 -3.14 -1.49
CA VAL A 434 -8.53 -2.11 -0.55
C VAL A 434 -7.54 -0.93 -0.58
N ARG A 435 -8.05 0.28 -0.82
CA ARG A 435 -7.24 1.50 -1.04
C ARG A 435 -7.12 2.40 0.19
N ALA A 436 -7.31 1.81 1.36
CA ALA A 436 -7.06 2.43 2.64
C ALA A 436 -6.74 1.32 3.64
N TRP A 437 -5.72 1.53 4.44
CA TRP A 437 -5.43 0.64 5.57
C TRP A 437 -4.88 1.44 6.72
N VAL A 438 -4.95 0.79 7.88
CA VAL A 438 -4.36 1.27 9.12
C VAL A 438 -3.19 0.36 9.44
N ASP A 439 -2.07 0.96 9.82
CA ASP A 439 -0.87 0.24 10.26
C ASP A 439 -0.43 0.81 11.61
N SER A 440 0.33 0.02 12.36
CA SER A 440 0.92 0.48 13.62
C SER A 440 2.34 0.98 13.36
N GLY A 441 2.61 2.19 13.83
CA GLY A 441 3.93 2.78 13.94
C GLY A 441 4.34 2.95 15.40
N GLU A 442 5.59 3.37 15.62
CA GLU A 442 6.09 3.67 16.97
C GLU A 442 5.26 4.74 17.68
N ASN A 443 4.61 5.62 16.92
CA ASN A 443 3.84 6.76 17.42
C ASN A 443 2.32 6.51 17.48
N GLY A 444 1.88 5.26 17.26
CA GLY A 444 0.48 4.88 17.27
C GLY A 444 0.01 4.31 15.93
N ILE A 445 -1.29 4.33 15.70
CA ILE A 445 -1.88 3.87 14.44
C ILE A 445 -1.93 5.01 13.43
N PHE A 446 -1.54 4.75 12.19
CA PHE A 446 -1.62 5.71 11.09
C PHE A 446 -2.40 5.12 9.92
N MET A 447 -2.96 5.99 9.09
CA MET A 447 -3.68 5.61 7.88
C MET A 447 -2.80 5.84 6.64
N ALA A 448 -2.80 4.88 5.72
CA ALA A 448 -2.29 5.05 4.37
C ALA A 448 -3.40 4.92 3.32
N MET A 449 -3.26 5.68 2.23
CA MET A 449 -4.21 5.77 1.11
C MET A 449 -3.46 5.81 -0.22
N PRO A 450 -2.95 4.68 -0.73
CA PRO A 450 -2.13 4.72 -1.92
C PRO A 450 -2.94 5.09 -3.15
N LYS A 451 -2.23 5.54 -4.18
CA LYS A 451 -2.80 5.70 -5.52
C LYS A 451 -3.31 4.37 -6.08
N ASP A 452 -4.26 4.46 -7.00
CA ASP A 452 -4.91 3.32 -7.64
C ASP A 452 -3.94 2.59 -8.60
N VAL A 453 -3.25 1.55 -8.12
CA VAL A 453 -2.18 0.89 -8.87
C VAL A 453 -2.65 0.20 -10.15
N TYR A 454 -3.87 -0.35 -10.18
CA TYR A 454 -4.46 -1.00 -11.35
C TYR A 454 -5.57 -0.20 -12.03
N GLY A 455 -5.90 0.99 -11.52
CA GLY A 455 -6.98 1.81 -12.06
C GLY A 455 -8.32 1.10 -12.00
N TYR A 456 -8.55 0.29 -10.95
CA TYR A 456 -9.87 -0.33 -10.79
C TYR A 456 -10.89 0.76 -10.50
N GLY A 457 -11.66 1.11 -11.53
CA GLY A 457 -12.80 2.00 -11.40
C GLY A 457 -13.72 1.55 -10.26
N LYS A 458 -14.41 2.50 -9.62
CA LYS A 458 -15.26 2.29 -8.43
C LYS A 458 -16.17 1.05 -8.56
N SER A 459 -16.64 0.73 -9.76
CA SER A 459 -17.55 -0.39 -10.03
C SER A 459 -16.93 -1.80 -9.92
N LYS A 460 -15.67 -2.00 -10.35
CA LYS A 460 -15.02 -3.34 -10.26
C LYS A 460 -14.67 -3.68 -8.82
N VAL A 461 -14.18 -2.69 -8.08
CA VAL A 461 -13.91 -2.82 -6.63
C VAL A 461 -15.20 -3.06 -5.86
N ARG A 462 -16.25 -2.25 -6.08
CA ARG A 462 -17.56 -2.44 -5.41
C ARG A 462 -18.15 -3.82 -5.63
N ARG A 463 -18.13 -4.33 -6.87
CA ARG A 463 -18.62 -5.68 -7.17
C ARG A 463 -17.87 -6.76 -6.40
N TYR A 464 -16.54 -6.67 -6.34
CA TYR A 464 -15.73 -7.63 -5.61
C TYR A 464 -16.00 -7.54 -4.10
N LEU A 465 -16.12 -6.32 -3.58
CA LEU A 465 -16.42 -6.05 -2.17
C LEU A 465 -17.89 -6.34 -1.79
N GLY A 466 -18.73 -6.79 -2.72
CA GLY A 466 -20.14 -7.08 -2.46
C GLY A 466 -21.04 -5.85 -2.34
N PHE A 467 -20.57 -4.65 -2.68
CA PHE A 467 -21.39 -3.44 -2.74
C PHE A 467 -22.14 -3.39 -4.08
N SER A 468 -23.48 -3.51 -4.01
CA SER A 468 -24.38 -3.28 -5.16
C SER A 468 -24.38 -1.83 -5.63
#